data_AF-A0A2L0QVE6-F1
#
_entry.id   AF-A0A2L0QVE6-F1
#
_cell.length_a   1.000
_cell.length_b   1.000
_cell.length_c   1.000
_cell.angle_alpha   90.00
_cell.angle_beta   90.00
_cell.angle_gamma   90.00
#
_symmetry.space_group_name_H-M   'P 1'
#
loop_
_entity.id
_entity.type
_entity.pdbx_description
1 polymer ?
#
loop_
_entity_poly.entity_id
_entity_poly.type
_entity_poly.pdbx_seq_one_letter_code
_entity_poly.pdbx_strand_id
1 'polypeptide(L)'
;MQDVTSVKDLAVVVPAKSKVIGQATAGSPRGASQSGENTRRNLAESTRVFAGSLLGYCRVSRTDQDLRRQIDVLEEAGCERIFRDHGVSGSLTARPGLDELLAYARPGDTIVVQALDRLGRNTRHLLTLVDHLHERQVSLRILTLGVDTATPAGQLVMTVMSGLAAMEKAVLVERVQSGLESARKRGRVGGRPPALSDERKHEVVRMRASGRTVAEIARLMVTSERTVRRVLGGATAESDR
;
A
#
# COMPACT_ATOMS: atom_id res chain seq x y z
N MET A 1 -1.36 21.13 -31.85
CA MET A 1 -2.57 20.65 -31.16
C MET A 1 -2.50 19.13 -31.19
N GLN A 2 -1.86 18.53 -30.19
CA GLN A 2 -1.58 17.09 -30.16
C GLN A 2 -2.02 16.52 -28.83
N ASP A 3 -2.86 15.49 -28.94
CA ASP A 3 -3.34 14.60 -27.90
C ASP A 3 -2.20 13.93 -27.13
N VAL A 4 -2.33 13.87 -25.80
CA VAL A 4 -1.46 13.07 -24.93
C VAL A 4 -2.35 12.06 -24.20
N THR A 5 -2.50 10.90 -24.81
CA THR A 5 -3.08 9.70 -24.18
C THR A 5 -2.02 8.60 -24.22
N SER A 6 -1.95 7.81 -23.15
CA SER A 6 -1.23 6.52 -23.02
C SER A 6 0.16 6.58 -22.38
N VAL A 7 0.19 6.44 -21.05
CA VAL A 7 1.39 6.11 -20.25
C VAL A 7 1.44 4.58 -20.06
N LYS A 8 1.44 3.82 -21.16
CA LYS A 8 1.43 2.35 -21.12
C LYS A 8 2.78 1.66 -21.26
N ASP A 9 3.86 2.38 -21.59
CA ASP A 9 5.15 1.74 -21.81
C ASP A 9 6.25 2.46 -21.05
N LEU A 10 6.57 1.97 -19.85
CA LEU A 10 7.86 2.20 -19.22
C LEU A 10 8.51 0.84 -18.91
N ALA A 11 8.72 0.07 -19.98
CA ALA A 11 9.67 -1.02 -19.97
C ALA A 11 11.08 -0.40 -19.99
N VAL A 12 11.77 -0.44 -18.84
CA VAL A 12 13.21 -0.17 -18.81
C VAL A 12 13.90 -1.39 -19.44
N VAL A 13 14.23 -1.22 -20.73
CA VAL A 13 15.06 -2.14 -21.51
C VAL A 13 16.47 -2.15 -20.90
N VAL A 14 16.86 -3.29 -20.34
CA VAL A 14 18.25 -3.61 -20.02
C VAL A 14 18.97 -3.87 -21.36
N PRO A 15 20.12 -3.23 -21.66
CA PRO A 15 20.75 -3.39 -22.96
C PRO A 15 21.41 -4.77 -23.06
N ALA A 16 20.93 -5.55 -24.02
CA ALA A 16 21.61 -6.72 -24.54
C ALA A 16 22.73 -6.29 -25.51
N LYS A 17 23.95 -6.76 -25.22
CA LYS A 17 25.09 -6.97 -26.12
C LYS A 17 25.64 -5.74 -26.87
N SER A 18 26.68 -5.13 -26.27
CA SER A 18 27.62 -4.26 -26.97
C SER A 18 28.45 -5.04 -27.99
N LYS A 19 28.39 -4.61 -29.26
CA LYS A 19 29.33 -5.00 -30.32
C LYS A 19 30.21 -3.77 -30.58
N VAL A 20 31.51 -3.86 -30.28
CA VAL A 20 32.52 -2.91 -30.74
C VAL A 20 33.63 -3.69 -31.44
N ILE A 21 34.17 -3.05 -32.47
CA ILE A 21 34.84 -3.55 -33.66
C ILE A 21 36.31 -3.91 -33.39
N GLY A 22 36.74 -4.99 -34.04
CA GLY A 22 38.10 -5.20 -34.53
C GLY A 22 39.07 -5.87 -33.56
N GLN A 23 39.63 -7.02 -33.97
CA GLN A 23 40.99 -7.02 -34.50
C GLN A 23 41.35 -8.37 -35.13
N ALA A 24 42.34 -8.27 -36.01
CA ALA A 24 42.90 -9.33 -36.81
C ALA A 24 43.43 -10.51 -35.98
N THR A 25 43.40 -11.68 -36.63
CA THR A 25 44.40 -12.75 -36.62
C THR A 25 45.12 -13.14 -35.32
N ALA A 26 44.87 -14.40 -34.93
CA ALA A 26 45.82 -15.37 -34.38
C ALA A 26 46.50 -15.09 -33.02
N GLY A 27 45.98 -15.73 -31.97
CA GLY A 27 46.69 -15.96 -30.70
C GLY A 27 45.83 -16.77 -29.72
N SER A 28 46.27 -17.98 -29.37
CA SER A 28 45.59 -18.98 -28.53
C SER A 28 44.98 -18.46 -27.21
N PRO A 29 43.80 -18.94 -26.76
CA PRO A 29 43.24 -18.58 -25.46
C PRO A 29 43.60 -19.62 -24.38
N ARG A 30 44.47 -19.24 -23.44
CA ARG A 30 44.50 -19.80 -22.07
C ARG A 30 44.08 -18.68 -21.12
N GLY A 31 42.86 -18.72 -20.58
CA GLY A 31 42.44 -17.71 -19.57
C GLY A 31 40.94 -17.46 -19.37
N ALA A 32 40.03 -18.25 -19.94
CA ALA A 32 38.59 -17.96 -19.87
C ALA A 32 37.83 -18.58 -18.67
N SER A 33 38.48 -19.36 -17.80
CA SER A 33 37.78 -20.08 -16.71
C SER A 33 37.62 -19.29 -15.42
N GLN A 34 38.34 -18.17 -15.21
CA GLN A 34 38.35 -17.47 -13.91
C GLN A 34 37.27 -16.39 -13.75
N SER A 35 36.75 -15.77 -14.83
CA SER A 35 35.79 -14.66 -14.69
C SER A 35 34.34 -15.12 -14.43
N GLY A 36 33.95 -16.28 -14.95
CA GLY A 36 32.63 -16.89 -14.71
C GLY A 36 32.49 -17.49 -13.31
N GLU A 37 33.58 -18.00 -12.72
CA GLU A 37 33.61 -18.48 -11.35
C GLU A 37 33.55 -17.33 -10.34
N ASN A 38 34.28 -16.24 -10.57
CA ASN A 38 34.25 -15.09 -9.66
C ASN A 38 32.88 -14.39 -9.62
N THR A 39 32.13 -14.37 -10.71
CA THR A 39 30.78 -13.77 -10.74
C THR A 39 29.77 -14.62 -9.96
N ARG A 40 29.84 -15.95 -10.08
CA ARG A 40 29.00 -16.88 -9.28
C ARG A 40 29.43 -16.93 -7.81
N ARG A 41 30.74 -16.85 -7.55
CA ARG A 41 31.30 -16.82 -6.20
C ARG A 41 30.91 -15.53 -5.46
N ASN A 42 30.91 -14.37 -6.12
CA ASN A 42 30.42 -13.12 -5.53
C ASN A 42 28.92 -13.13 -5.21
N LEU A 43 28.08 -13.75 -6.05
CA LEU A 43 26.64 -13.89 -5.75
C LEU A 43 26.39 -14.84 -4.57
N ALA A 44 27.21 -15.88 -4.44
CA ALA A 44 27.20 -16.80 -3.31
C ALA A 44 27.88 -16.23 -2.03
N GLU A 45 28.86 -15.34 -2.18
CA GLU A 45 29.55 -14.65 -1.07
C GLU A 45 28.73 -13.50 -0.50
N SER A 46 27.96 -12.79 -1.34
CA SER A 46 26.96 -11.81 -0.89
C SER A 46 25.86 -12.45 -0.03
N THR A 47 25.71 -13.77 -0.10
CA THR A 47 24.73 -14.56 0.68
C THR A 47 25.28 -14.98 2.06
N ARG A 48 26.59 -14.85 2.33
CA ARG A 48 27.25 -15.53 3.46
C ARG A 48 27.57 -14.70 4.70
N VAL A 49 27.07 -13.47 4.85
CA VAL A 49 27.40 -12.62 6.01
C VAL A 49 26.24 -12.40 7.00
N PHE A 50 25.03 -12.90 6.73
CA PHE A 50 23.92 -12.79 7.70
C PHE A 50 23.68 -14.13 8.39
N ALA A 51 24.10 -14.23 9.65
CA ALA A 51 23.90 -15.39 10.52
C ALA A 51 22.47 -15.50 11.07
N GLY A 52 21.47 -14.90 10.40
CA GLY A 52 20.07 -14.90 10.80
C GLY A 52 19.18 -15.61 9.80
N SER A 53 18.00 -16.01 10.25
CA SER A 53 17.07 -16.84 9.47
C SER A 53 16.34 -16.02 8.40
N LEU A 54 15.99 -16.68 7.29
CA LEU A 54 15.12 -16.09 6.27
C LEU A 54 13.65 -16.32 6.62
N LEU A 55 12.89 -15.24 6.81
CA LEU A 55 11.49 -15.28 7.23
C LEU A 55 10.59 -14.74 6.11
N GLY A 56 9.79 -15.61 5.52
CA GLY A 56 8.88 -15.25 4.44
C GLY A 56 7.59 -14.60 4.95
N TYR A 57 7.06 -13.63 4.22
CA TYR A 57 5.71 -13.10 4.47
C TYR A 57 4.89 -12.97 3.19
N CYS A 58 3.67 -13.50 3.23
CA CYS A 58 2.72 -13.44 2.13
C CYS A 58 1.32 -12.98 2.60
N ARG A 59 0.58 -12.34 1.68
CA ARG A 59 -0.76 -11.81 1.98
C ARG A 59 -1.68 -11.97 0.78
N VAL A 60 -2.90 -12.45 1.02
CA VAL A 60 -3.94 -12.57 -0.01
C VAL A 60 -5.28 -12.05 0.49
N SER A 61 -5.98 -11.31 -0.37
CA SER A 61 -7.27 -10.72 -0.02
C SER A 61 -8.47 -11.56 -0.48
N ARG A 62 -8.33 -12.50 -1.42
CA ARG A 62 -9.49 -13.17 -2.05
C ARG A 62 -9.31 -14.61 -2.58
N THR A 63 -8.12 -15.06 -2.99
CA THR A 63 -7.99 -16.33 -3.74
C THR A 63 -6.83 -17.20 -3.21
N ASP A 64 -7.07 -18.50 -3.03
CA ASP A 64 -6.07 -19.46 -2.54
C ASP A 64 -5.01 -19.82 -3.59
N GLN A 65 -5.30 -19.64 -4.88
CA GLN A 65 -4.33 -19.87 -5.97
C GLN A 65 -3.17 -18.85 -5.94
N ASP A 66 -3.46 -17.58 -5.63
CA ASP A 66 -2.45 -16.53 -5.51
C ASP A 66 -1.54 -16.72 -4.28
N LEU A 67 -2.04 -17.47 -3.28
CA LEU A 67 -1.30 -17.78 -2.06
C LEU A 67 -0.23 -18.83 -2.32
N ARG A 68 -0.57 -19.91 -3.03
CA ARG A 68 0.38 -20.99 -3.36
C ARG A 68 1.57 -20.47 -4.15
N ARG A 69 1.30 -19.70 -5.21
CA ARG A 69 2.37 -19.07 -6.01
C ARG A 69 3.30 -18.18 -5.17
N GLN A 70 2.75 -17.46 -4.19
CA GLN A 70 3.58 -16.64 -3.29
C GLN A 70 4.44 -17.50 -2.36
N ILE A 71 3.87 -18.59 -1.85
CA ILE A 71 4.60 -19.54 -0.99
C ILE A 71 5.72 -20.19 -1.78
N ASP A 72 5.45 -20.70 -2.99
CA ASP A 72 6.45 -21.35 -3.84
C ASP A 72 7.66 -20.43 -4.06
N VAL A 73 7.41 -19.15 -4.38
CA VAL A 73 8.47 -18.15 -4.59
C VAL A 73 9.27 -17.85 -3.30
N LEU A 74 8.64 -17.90 -2.13
CA LEU A 74 9.30 -17.69 -0.84
C LEU A 74 10.11 -18.93 -0.41
N GLU A 75 9.61 -20.13 -0.70
CA GLU A 75 10.31 -21.39 -0.48
C GLU A 75 11.55 -21.49 -1.39
N GLU A 76 11.41 -21.14 -2.67
CA GLU A 76 12.52 -21.03 -3.62
C GLU A 76 13.58 -20.00 -3.18
N ALA A 77 13.15 -18.94 -2.48
CA ALA A 77 14.06 -17.95 -1.91
C ALA A 77 14.78 -18.43 -0.64
N GLY A 78 14.46 -19.62 -0.13
CA GLY A 78 15.10 -20.23 1.04
C GLY A 78 14.52 -19.79 2.39
N CYS A 79 13.27 -19.33 2.43
CA CYS A 79 12.62 -18.94 3.70
C CYS A 79 12.41 -20.17 4.60
N GLU A 80 12.93 -20.12 5.83
CA GLU A 80 12.79 -21.17 6.84
C GLU A 80 11.38 -21.24 7.41
N ARG A 81 10.72 -20.08 7.52
CA ARG A 81 9.35 -19.98 8.03
C ARG A 81 8.59 -18.91 7.27
N ILE A 82 7.34 -19.22 6.90
CA ILE A 82 6.48 -18.33 6.13
C ILE A 82 5.26 -17.95 6.97
N PHE A 83 5.07 -16.65 7.17
CA PHE A 83 3.92 -16.06 7.84
C PHE A 83 2.92 -15.56 6.80
N ARG A 84 1.62 -15.72 7.10
CA ARG A 84 0.57 -15.50 6.12
C ARG A 84 -0.63 -14.77 6.70
N ASP A 85 -1.14 -13.81 5.93
CA ASP A 85 -2.41 -13.14 6.20
C ASP A 85 -3.43 -13.46 5.10
N HIS A 86 -4.53 -14.14 5.47
CA HIS A 86 -5.63 -14.50 4.57
C HIS A 86 -6.84 -13.61 4.81
N GLY A 87 -7.48 -13.13 3.74
CA GLY A 87 -8.67 -12.26 3.84
C GLY A 87 -8.38 -10.83 4.31
N VAL A 88 -7.12 -10.49 4.60
CA VAL A 88 -6.72 -9.16 5.08
C VAL A 88 -6.43 -8.24 3.89
N SER A 89 -7.33 -7.27 3.68
CA SER A 89 -7.09 -6.15 2.75
C SER A 89 -5.95 -5.27 3.26
N GLY A 90 -5.12 -4.74 2.36
CA GLY A 90 -4.04 -3.79 2.72
C GLY A 90 -4.53 -2.45 3.30
N SER A 91 -5.85 -2.25 3.42
CA SER A 91 -6.51 -1.14 4.10
C SER A 91 -6.85 -1.41 5.57
N LEU A 92 -6.80 -2.67 6.02
CA LEU A 92 -7.02 -3.03 7.42
C LEU A 92 -5.73 -2.87 8.21
N THR A 93 -5.85 -2.31 9.41
CA THR A 93 -4.73 -2.03 10.31
C THR A 93 -4.23 -3.28 11.03
N ALA A 94 -5.13 -4.21 11.37
CA ALA A 94 -4.78 -5.44 12.06
C ALA A 94 -4.26 -6.49 11.06
N ARG A 95 -3.05 -7.01 11.32
CA ARG A 95 -2.34 -7.93 10.44
C ARG A 95 -1.68 -9.02 11.29
N PRO A 96 -2.47 -9.98 11.78
CA PRO A 96 -1.98 -10.94 12.76
C PRO A 96 -0.76 -11.73 12.26
N GLY A 97 -0.69 -12.05 10.96
CA GLY A 97 0.47 -12.73 10.38
C GLY A 97 1.72 -11.86 10.32
N LEU A 98 1.58 -10.58 9.97
CA LEU A 98 2.71 -9.63 10.01
C LEU A 98 3.15 -9.35 11.45
N ASP A 99 2.20 -9.21 12.37
CA ASP A 99 2.48 -8.95 13.79
C ASP A 99 3.20 -10.14 14.44
N GLU A 100 2.80 -11.37 14.12
CA GLU A 100 3.47 -12.60 14.55
C GLU A 100 4.89 -12.70 13.99
N LEU A 101 5.07 -12.39 12.70
CA LEU A 101 6.40 -12.32 12.06
C LEU A 101 7.31 -11.33 12.79
N LEU A 102 6.80 -10.13 13.05
CA LEU A 102 7.55 -9.09 13.75
C LEU A 102 7.87 -9.49 15.19
N ALA A 103 6.98 -10.21 15.88
CA ALA A 103 7.25 -10.73 17.21
C ALA A 103 8.30 -11.87 17.19
N TYR A 104 8.32 -12.67 16.14
CA TYR A 104 9.25 -13.78 15.97
C TYR A 104 10.67 -13.34 15.56
N ALA A 105 10.77 -12.32 14.70
CA ALA A 105 12.03 -11.87 14.12
C ALA A 105 13.04 -11.39 15.17
N ARG A 106 14.29 -11.83 15.00
CA ARG A 106 15.44 -11.51 15.86
C ARG A 106 16.44 -10.63 15.12
N PRO A 107 17.29 -9.88 15.85
CA PRO A 107 18.41 -9.17 15.24
C PRO A 107 19.25 -10.10 14.36
N GLY A 108 19.52 -9.67 13.12
CA GLY A 108 20.23 -10.46 12.10
C GLY A 108 19.33 -11.23 11.14
N ASP A 109 18.04 -11.43 11.47
CA ASP A 109 17.10 -12.09 10.56
C ASP A 109 16.79 -11.21 9.35
N THR A 110 16.36 -11.86 8.26
CA THR A 110 15.92 -11.17 7.04
C THR A 110 14.49 -11.55 6.70
N ILE A 111 13.61 -10.56 6.66
CA ILE A 111 12.24 -10.71 6.20
C ILE A 111 12.23 -10.67 4.67
N VAL A 112 11.67 -11.69 4.06
CA VAL A 112 11.55 -11.84 2.61
C VAL A 112 10.09 -11.68 2.19
N VAL A 113 9.86 -10.80 1.22
CA VAL A 113 8.55 -10.62 0.61
C VAL A 113 8.64 -10.67 -0.91
N GLN A 114 7.62 -11.22 -1.56
CA GLN A 114 7.57 -11.22 -3.02
C GLN A 114 7.57 -9.79 -3.56
N ALA A 115 6.71 -8.91 -3.03
CA ALA A 115 6.52 -7.55 -3.50
C ALA A 115 6.10 -6.60 -2.35
N LEU A 116 6.41 -5.31 -2.50
CA LEU A 116 6.14 -4.27 -1.48
C LEU A 116 4.66 -4.12 -1.12
N ASP A 117 3.76 -4.34 -2.09
CA ASP A 117 2.31 -4.24 -1.88
C ASP A 117 1.76 -5.32 -0.93
N ARG A 118 2.55 -6.35 -0.60
CA ARG A 118 2.23 -7.36 0.41
C ARG A 118 2.40 -6.80 1.83
N LEU A 119 3.42 -5.97 2.06
CA LEU A 119 3.68 -5.29 3.35
C LEU A 119 2.76 -4.10 3.61
N GLY A 120 2.10 -3.53 2.59
CA GLY A 120 1.03 -2.57 2.80
C GLY A 120 0.70 -1.70 1.59
N ARG A 121 -0.48 -1.06 1.62
CA ARG A 121 -0.89 -0.07 0.61
C ARG A 121 -0.60 1.38 1.01
N ASN A 122 -0.17 1.61 2.25
CA ASN A 122 0.13 2.94 2.76
C ASN A 122 1.65 3.11 2.85
N THR A 123 2.21 3.96 1.98
CA THR A 123 3.64 4.32 1.95
C THR A 123 4.18 4.67 3.32
N ARG A 124 3.41 5.42 4.13
CA ARG A 124 3.82 5.81 5.48
C ARG A 124 4.02 4.59 6.39
N HIS A 125 3.13 3.61 6.29
CA HIS A 125 3.22 2.39 7.10
C HIS A 125 4.41 1.54 6.67
N LEU A 126 4.69 1.47 5.37
CA LEU A 126 5.88 0.78 4.86
C LEU A 126 7.17 1.46 5.35
N LEU A 127 7.24 2.78 5.30
CA LEU A 127 8.37 3.55 5.82
C LEU A 127 8.61 3.28 7.30
N THR A 128 7.58 3.45 8.12
CA THR A 128 7.67 3.19 9.56
C THR A 128 8.06 1.73 9.84
N LEU A 129 7.59 0.77 9.05
CA LEU A 129 8.00 -0.62 9.15
C LEU A 129 9.49 -0.79 8.85
N VAL A 130 9.99 -0.20 7.77
CA VAL A 130 11.42 -0.30 7.39
C VAL A 130 12.31 0.33 8.45
N ASP A 131 11.95 1.51 8.97
CA ASP A 131 12.69 2.17 10.05
C ASP A 131 12.71 1.29 11.31
N HIS A 132 11.55 0.75 11.70
CA HIS A 132 11.43 -0.16 12.85
C HIS A 132 12.22 -1.46 12.67
N LEU A 133 12.28 -2.02 11.46
CA LEU A 133 13.10 -3.19 11.16
C LEU A 133 14.59 -2.85 11.27
N HIS A 134 15.00 -1.68 10.76
CA HIS A 134 16.37 -1.20 10.86
C HIS A 134 16.81 -1.01 12.32
N GLU A 135 15.99 -0.38 13.16
CA GLU A 135 16.25 -0.22 14.60
C GLU A 135 16.43 -1.57 15.31
N ARG A 136 15.71 -2.61 14.85
CA ARG A 136 15.79 -3.98 15.38
C ARG A 136 16.88 -4.83 14.73
N GLN A 137 17.68 -4.25 13.84
CA GLN A 137 18.72 -4.94 13.06
C GLN A 137 18.16 -6.11 12.24
N VAL A 138 16.91 -5.99 11.77
CA VAL A 138 16.25 -6.94 10.89
C VAL A 138 16.28 -6.38 9.47
N SER A 139 16.70 -7.19 8.51
CA SER A 139 16.77 -6.77 7.10
C SER A 139 15.47 -7.10 6.37
N LEU A 140 15.20 -6.37 5.29
CA LEU A 140 14.07 -6.58 4.40
C LEU A 140 14.57 -6.85 2.99
N ARG A 141 14.14 -7.98 2.42
CA ARG A 141 14.43 -8.40 1.05
C ARG A 141 13.16 -8.48 0.22
N ILE A 142 13.18 -7.83 -0.94
CA ILE A 142 12.05 -7.76 -1.87
C ILE A 142 12.43 -8.45 -3.16
N LEU A 143 11.79 -9.59 -3.44
CA LEU A 143 12.18 -10.47 -4.54
C LEU A 143 11.93 -9.84 -5.93
N THR A 144 10.78 -9.18 -6.14
CA THR A 144 10.47 -8.58 -7.45
C THR A 144 11.35 -7.40 -7.82
N LEU A 145 11.90 -6.69 -6.83
CA LEU A 145 12.75 -5.52 -7.04
C LEU A 145 14.24 -5.87 -6.97
N GLY A 146 14.60 -7.06 -6.50
CA GLY A 146 15.99 -7.41 -6.20
C GLY A 146 16.62 -6.52 -5.15
N VAL A 147 15.82 -5.92 -4.26
CA VAL A 147 16.27 -4.97 -3.25
C VAL A 147 16.48 -5.70 -1.93
N ASP A 148 17.61 -5.42 -1.28
CA ASP A 148 17.96 -5.94 0.03
C ASP A 148 18.46 -4.81 0.94
N THR A 149 17.69 -4.48 1.99
CA THR A 149 18.02 -3.39 2.92
C THR A 149 19.18 -3.72 3.86
N ALA A 150 19.71 -4.93 3.81
CA ALA A 150 20.98 -5.27 4.44
C ALA A 150 22.17 -4.58 3.76
N THR A 151 21.99 -4.11 2.51
CA THR A 151 23.02 -3.40 1.73
C THR A 151 22.80 -1.89 1.72
N PRO A 152 23.87 -1.06 1.70
CA PRO A 152 23.73 0.40 1.56
C PRO A 152 22.98 0.81 0.28
N ALA A 153 23.17 0.07 -0.81
CA ALA A 153 22.47 0.29 -2.07
C ALA A 153 20.95 0.03 -1.92
N GLY A 154 20.55 -1.06 -1.26
CA GLY A 154 19.13 -1.34 -1.02
C GLY A 154 18.48 -0.35 -0.07
N GLN A 155 19.20 0.16 0.93
CA GLN A 155 18.72 1.25 1.79
C GLN A 155 18.45 2.54 0.99
N LEU A 156 19.38 2.93 0.10
CA LEU A 156 19.19 4.08 -0.78
C LEU A 156 17.94 3.92 -1.66
N VAL A 157 17.77 2.74 -2.28
CA VAL A 157 16.61 2.45 -3.13
C VAL A 157 15.32 2.59 -2.33
N MET A 158 15.26 2.06 -1.10
CA MET A 158 14.08 2.18 -0.24
C MET A 158 13.76 3.63 0.10
N THR A 159 14.77 4.44 0.42
CA THR A 159 14.60 5.87 0.72
C THR A 159 14.04 6.63 -0.49
N VAL A 160 14.59 6.39 -1.69
CA VAL A 160 14.12 7.02 -2.94
C VAL A 160 12.69 6.61 -3.27
N MET A 161 12.38 5.31 -3.22
CA MET A 161 11.03 4.79 -3.50
C MET A 161 10.00 5.36 -2.52
N SER A 162 10.41 5.55 -1.27
CA SER A 162 9.55 6.13 -0.24
C SER A 162 9.29 7.62 -0.47
N GLY A 163 10.32 8.38 -0.87
CA GLY A 163 10.18 9.78 -1.26
C GLY A 163 9.24 9.95 -2.45
N LEU A 164 9.40 9.11 -3.48
CA LEU A 164 8.54 9.10 -4.66
C LEU A 164 7.08 8.83 -4.28
N ALA A 165 6.83 7.79 -3.49
CA ALA A 165 5.48 7.42 -3.09
C ALA A 165 4.82 8.45 -2.14
N ALA A 166 5.61 9.20 -1.35
CA ALA A 166 5.12 10.35 -0.59
C ALA A 166 4.69 11.51 -1.50
N MET A 167 5.50 11.81 -2.52
CA MET A 167 5.22 12.84 -3.52
C MET A 167 3.94 12.54 -4.32
N GLU A 168 3.79 11.31 -4.83
CA GLU A 168 2.58 10.91 -5.60
C GLU A 168 1.29 11.11 -4.79
N LYS A 169 1.34 10.77 -3.49
CA LYS A 169 0.20 10.98 -2.59
C LYS A 169 -0.09 12.47 -2.39
N ALA A 170 0.92 13.30 -2.22
CA ALA A 170 0.76 14.74 -2.08
C ALA A 170 0.06 15.33 -3.32
N VAL A 171 0.51 14.94 -4.51
CA VAL A 171 -0.09 15.35 -5.79
C VAL A 171 -1.55 14.89 -5.91
N LEU A 172 -1.87 13.66 -5.48
CA LEU A 172 -3.24 13.16 -5.50
C LEU A 172 -4.14 13.97 -4.55
N VAL A 173 -3.66 14.26 -3.33
CA VAL A 173 -4.40 15.06 -2.35
C VAL A 173 -4.66 16.47 -2.88
N GLU A 174 -3.64 17.11 -3.43
CA GLU A 174 -3.75 18.44 -4.04
C GLU A 174 -4.80 18.45 -5.16
N ARG A 175 -4.76 17.46 -6.06
CA ARG A 175 -5.75 17.33 -7.14
C ARG A 175 -7.17 17.15 -6.61
N VAL A 176 -7.36 16.36 -5.56
CA VAL A 176 -8.67 16.16 -4.93
C VAL A 176 -9.17 17.46 -4.28
N GLN A 177 -8.30 18.19 -3.57
CA GLN A 177 -8.65 19.47 -2.95
C GLN A 177 -9.03 20.51 -3.99
N SER A 178 -8.22 20.69 -5.04
CA SER A 178 -8.53 21.59 -6.16
C SER A 178 -9.85 21.23 -6.85
N GLY A 179 -10.12 19.94 -7.03
CA GLY A 179 -11.39 19.46 -7.57
C GLY A 179 -12.59 19.75 -6.67
N LEU A 180 -12.44 19.57 -5.36
CA LEU A 180 -13.46 19.88 -4.35
C LEU A 180 -13.75 21.38 -4.27
N GLU A 181 -12.72 22.22 -4.28
CA GLU A 181 -12.86 23.68 -4.31
C GLU A 181 -13.57 24.15 -5.57
N SER A 182 -13.19 23.61 -6.73
CA SER A 182 -13.84 23.90 -8.00
C SER A 182 -15.31 23.46 -7.99
N ALA A 183 -15.62 22.30 -7.41
CA ALA A 183 -16.99 21.83 -7.26
C ALA A 183 -17.82 22.70 -6.30
N ARG A 184 -17.23 23.15 -5.18
CA ARG A 184 -17.85 24.08 -4.24
C ARG A 184 -18.14 25.44 -4.89
N LYS A 185 -17.20 25.99 -5.66
CA LYS A 185 -17.40 27.22 -6.46
C LYS A 185 -18.57 27.10 -7.45
N ARG A 186 -18.82 25.89 -7.95
CA ARG A 186 -20.00 25.56 -8.80
C ARG A 186 -21.27 25.22 -8.00
N GLY A 187 -21.29 25.46 -6.69
CA GLY A 187 -22.46 25.24 -5.84
C GLY A 187 -22.64 23.81 -5.31
N ARG A 188 -21.69 22.89 -5.52
CA ARG A 188 -21.78 21.54 -4.94
C ARG A 188 -21.42 21.57 -3.45
N VAL A 189 -22.41 21.35 -2.60
CA VAL A 189 -22.26 21.36 -1.12
C VAL A 189 -21.53 20.10 -0.59
N GLY A 190 -21.55 18.99 -1.33
CA GLY A 190 -20.92 17.72 -0.93
C GLY A 190 -21.60 17.05 0.27
N GLY A 191 -21.05 15.93 0.74
CA GLY A 191 -21.56 15.21 1.92
C GLY A 191 -22.70 14.21 1.65
N ARG A 192 -23.19 13.57 2.72
CA ARG A 192 -24.33 12.63 2.67
C ARG A 192 -25.63 13.43 2.45
N PRO A 193 -26.47 13.06 1.45
CA PRO A 193 -27.76 13.72 1.26
C PRO A 193 -28.60 13.70 2.55
N PRO A 194 -29.33 14.79 2.85
CA PRO A 194 -30.20 14.84 4.01
C PRO A 194 -31.27 13.74 3.93
N ALA A 195 -31.57 13.12 5.08
CA ALA A 195 -32.50 12.00 5.16
C ALA A 195 -33.98 12.41 4.94
N LEU A 196 -34.29 13.70 5.07
CA LEU A 196 -35.62 14.27 4.85
C LEU A 196 -35.48 15.53 3.99
N SER A 197 -36.38 15.70 3.02
CA SER A 197 -36.54 16.95 2.28
C SER A 197 -37.02 18.07 3.21
N ASP A 198 -36.93 19.32 2.75
CA ASP A 198 -37.37 20.45 3.57
C ASP A 198 -38.88 20.41 3.82
N GLU A 199 -39.72 19.96 2.87
CA GLU A 199 -41.16 19.79 3.15
C GLU A 199 -41.40 18.75 4.25
N ARG A 200 -40.66 17.64 4.21
CA ARG A 200 -40.73 16.59 5.23
C ARG A 200 -40.26 17.06 6.60
N LYS A 201 -39.28 17.97 6.66
CA LYS A 201 -38.86 18.60 7.93
C LYS A 201 -39.97 19.48 8.51
N HIS A 202 -40.64 20.29 7.68
CA HIS A 202 -41.80 21.08 8.12
C HIS A 202 -42.94 20.18 8.60
N GLU A 203 -43.19 19.08 7.91
CA GLU A 203 -44.19 18.10 8.33
C GLU A 203 -43.87 17.48 9.69
N VAL A 204 -42.61 17.15 9.96
CA VAL A 204 -42.15 16.70 11.29
C VAL A 204 -42.48 17.73 12.38
N VAL A 205 -42.22 19.02 12.13
CA VAL A 205 -42.51 20.11 13.08
C VAL A 205 -44.02 20.23 13.32
N ARG A 206 -44.84 20.19 12.27
CA ARG A 206 -46.31 20.22 12.39
C ARG A 206 -46.85 19.02 13.15
N MET A 207 -46.37 17.81 12.85
CA MET A 207 -46.77 16.60 13.55
C MET A 207 -46.40 16.64 15.03
N ARG A 208 -45.28 17.30 15.37
CA ARG A 208 -44.89 17.50 16.77
C ARG A 208 -45.80 18.52 17.46
N ALA A 209 -46.13 19.62 16.78
CA ALA A 209 -47.03 20.65 17.30
C ALA A 209 -48.46 20.11 17.55
N SER A 210 -48.91 19.14 16.75
CA SER A 210 -50.19 18.44 16.97
C SER A 210 -50.15 17.35 18.04
N GLY A 211 -49.04 17.22 18.78
CA GLY A 211 -48.93 16.36 19.95
C GLY A 211 -48.38 14.94 19.70
N ARG A 212 -48.01 14.58 18.46
CA ARG A 212 -47.46 13.24 18.18
C ARG A 212 -46.11 13.01 18.85
N THR A 213 -45.84 11.76 19.23
CA THR A 213 -44.56 11.38 19.84
C THR A 213 -43.44 11.28 18.81
N VAL A 214 -42.19 11.47 19.25
CA VAL A 214 -41.00 11.34 18.38
C VAL A 214 -40.92 9.96 17.72
N ALA A 215 -41.29 8.90 18.46
CA ALA A 215 -41.28 7.53 17.98
C ALA A 215 -42.34 7.26 16.90
N GLU A 216 -43.51 7.88 17.00
CA GLU A 216 -44.55 7.79 15.96
C GLU A 216 -44.16 8.54 14.69
N ILE A 217 -43.62 9.76 14.84
CA ILE A 217 -43.15 10.57 13.71
C ILE A 217 -42.02 9.86 12.97
N ALA A 218 -41.07 9.25 13.71
CA ALA A 218 -39.97 8.50 13.11
C ALA A 218 -40.47 7.34 12.24
N ARG A 219 -41.47 6.59 12.72
CA ARG A 219 -42.11 5.50 11.97
C ARG A 219 -42.82 5.99 10.70
N LEU A 220 -43.60 7.06 10.81
CA LEU A 220 -44.34 7.64 9.67
C LEU A 220 -43.41 8.21 8.59
N MET A 221 -42.31 8.83 9.01
CA MET A 221 -41.33 9.42 8.09
C MET A 221 -40.27 8.42 7.62
N VAL A 222 -40.38 7.15 8.01
CA VAL A 222 -39.44 6.05 7.70
C VAL A 222 -37.99 6.47 7.99
N THR A 223 -37.76 7.01 9.19
CA THR A 223 -36.45 7.50 9.61
C THR A 223 -36.19 7.18 11.08
N SER A 224 -34.96 7.43 11.54
CA SER A 224 -34.61 7.23 12.94
C SER A 224 -35.17 8.34 13.84
N GLU A 225 -35.49 8.03 15.10
CA GLU A 225 -35.82 9.05 16.11
C GLU A 225 -34.72 10.11 16.24
N ARG A 226 -33.45 9.74 16.02
CA ARG A 226 -32.32 10.68 16.02
C ARG A 226 -32.44 11.71 14.90
N THR A 227 -32.91 11.32 13.72
CA THR A 227 -33.20 12.25 12.62
C THR A 227 -34.30 13.22 13.01
N VAL A 228 -35.40 12.72 13.59
CA VAL A 228 -36.55 13.53 14.03
C VAL A 228 -36.14 14.53 15.12
N ARG A 229 -35.44 14.07 16.17
CA ARG A 229 -34.93 14.96 17.24
C ARG A 229 -33.99 16.03 16.70
N ARG A 230 -33.11 15.70 15.74
CA ARG A 230 -32.22 16.67 15.10
C ARG A 230 -32.96 17.73 14.31
N VAL A 231 -34.03 17.37 13.60
CA VAL A 231 -34.88 18.34 12.88
C VAL A 231 -35.58 19.27 13.88
N LEU A 232 -36.17 18.71 14.93
CA LEU A 232 -36.87 19.50 15.96
C LEU A 232 -35.92 20.43 16.73
N GLY A 233 -34.70 19.97 17.05
CA GLY A 233 -33.68 20.80 17.70
C GLY A 233 -33.08 21.88 16.80
N GLY A 234 -33.15 21.72 15.48
CA GLY A 234 -32.78 22.78 14.52
C GLY A 234 -33.85 23.87 14.44
N ALA A 235 -35.13 23.48 14.43
CA ALA A 235 -36.26 24.42 14.36
C ALA A 235 -36.32 25.37 15.57
N THR A 236 -35.95 24.89 16.77
CA THR A 236 -35.87 25.74 17.97
C THR A 236 -34.78 26.80 17.90
N ALA A 237 -33.66 26.54 17.21
CA ALA A 237 -32.56 27.48 17.08
C ALA A 237 -32.78 28.56 16.01
N GLU A 238 -33.75 28.36 15.11
CA GLU A 238 -34.07 29.25 14.00
C GLU A 238 -35.23 30.20 14.33
N SER A 239 -36.04 29.87 15.35
CA SER A 239 -37.07 30.77 15.91
C SER A 239 -36.50 31.82 16.90
N ASP A 240 -35.24 31.67 17.32
CA ASP A 240 -34.53 32.51 18.29
C ASP A 240 -33.53 33.50 17.63
N ARG A 241 -33.54 33.59 16.29
CA ARG A 241 -32.77 34.57 15.49
C ARG A 241 -33.69 35.53 14.76
#